data_AF-A0A957QDN0-F1
#
_entry.id   AF-A0A957QDN0-F1
#
_cell.length_a   1.000
_cell.length_b   1.000
_cell.length_c   1.000
_cell.angle_alpha   90.00
_cell.angle_beta   90.00
_cell.angle_gamma   90.00
#
_symmetry.space_group_name_H-M   'P 1'
#
loop_
_entity.id
_entity.type
_entity.pdbx_description
1 polymer ?
#
loop_
_entity_poly.entity_id
_entity_poly.type
_entity_poly.pdbx_seq_one_letter_code
_entity_poly.pdbx_strand_id
1 'polypeptide(L)'
;MTQDYSDPYIRRRTVLVAVVNNEDDLRRAASDGWYRIPQRRAPRRIGADYLAFYQTGAFGKALGARTVTYYAPVRRYHLATRAQLLPEDADHPRADDYYFRIDLGPLMRLDRPIEATKLRRITFIHTTFERLLNAADVTDLFIQDDSFDALWQALHANRLRPLPNRLAGEWPVDIALRVRGGYLGIRCVDENSAAEARFAVLPARWTVLNLDAEQIRADLPSCLRQIASTLVNLGGALDSRPGPEFRLP
;
A
#
# COMPACT_ATOMS: atom_id res chain seq x y z
N MET A 1 -21.64 -11.15 -16.61
CA MET A 1 -21.46 -11.89 -15.35
C MET A 1 -21.52 -10.87 -14.23
N THR A 2 -22.64 -10.81 -13.53
CA THR A 2 -22.81 -9.99 -12.33
C THR A 2 -21.89 -10.57 -11.27
N GLN A 3 -20.80 -9.88 -10.92
CA GLN A 3 -19.93 -10.36 -9.85
C GLN A 3 -20.68 -10.17 -8.53
N ASP A 4 -20.94 -11.28 -7.86
CA ASP A 4 -21.62 -11.28 -6.57
C ASP A 4 -20.65 -10.82 -5.47
N TYR A 5 -20.61 -9.51 -5.23
CA TYR A 5 -19.80 -8.89 -4.16
C TYR A 5 -20.44 -9.02 -2.76
N SER A 6 -21.37 -9.96 -2.59
CA SER A 6 -22.10 -10.18 -1.34
C SER A 6 -21.25 -10.82 -0.25
N ASP A 7 -20.07 -11.36 -0.58
CA ASP A 7 -19.15 -11.92 0.41
C ASP A 7 -18.64 -10.82 1.35
N PRO A 8 -19.02 -10.84 2.65
CA PRO A 8 -18.57 -9.84 3.62
C PRO A 8 -17.05 -9.82 3.80
N TYR A 9 -16.36 -10.93 3.51
CA TYR A 9 -14.89 -10.99 3.57
C TYR A 9 -14.23 -10.24 2.42
N ILE A 10 -14.86 -10.16 1.24
CA ILE A 10 -14.33 -9.37 0.11
C ILE A 10 -14.45 -7.88 0.41
N ARG A 11 -15.52 -7.44 1.09
CA ARG A 11 -15.76 -6.04 1.42
C ARG A 11 -14.67 -5.42 2.30
N ARG A 12 -14.10 -6.21 3.22
CA ARG A 12 -12.99 -5.80 4.10
C ARG A 12 -11.62 -5.82 3.43
N ARG A 13 -11.51 -6.26 2.17
CA ARG A 13 -10.24 -6.28 1.46
C ARG A 13 -9.74 -4.86 1.18
N THR A 14 -8.43 -4.72 1.21
CA THR A 14 -7.75 -3.45 0.99
C THR A 14 -7.62 -3.14 -0.49
N VAL A 15 -7.78 -1.86 -0.85
CA VAL A 15 -7.65 -1.37 -2.22
C VAL A 15 -6.68 -0.21 -2.24
N LEU A 16 -5.77 -0.20 -3.20
CA LEU A 16 -4.99 0.99 -3.54
C LEU A 16 -5.49 1.56 -4.86
N VAL A 17 -6.02 2.78 -4.81
CA VAL A 17 -6.37 3.55 -6.01
C VAL A 17 -5.08 4.15 -6.58
N ALA A 18 -4.61 3.59 -7.68
CA ALA A 18 -3.45 4.06 -8.43
C ALA A 18 -3.84 5.20 -9.38
N VAL A 19 -2.98 6.23 -9.46
CA VAL A 19 -3.16 7.36 -10.37
C VAL A 19 -2.50 7.03 -11.70
N VAL A 20 -3.31 6.90 -12.75
CA VAL A 20 -2.86 6.56 -14.10
C VAL A 20 -2.86 7.80 -14.98
N ASN A 21 -1.68 8.17 -15.47
CA ASN A 21 -1.46 9.36 -16.28
C ASN A 21 -1.18 9.08 -17.76
N ASN A 22 -1.05 7.81 -18.16
CA ASN A 22 -0.81 7.41 -19.54
C ASN A 22 -1.58 6.13 -19.88
N GLU A 23 -2.05 6.04 -21.12
CA GLU A 23 -2.84 4.91 -21.61
C GLU A 23 -2.04 3.61 -21.70
N ASP A 24 -0.74 3.70 -21.94
CA ASP A 24 0.12 2.51 -22.10
C ASP A 24 0.27 1.72 -20.80
N ASP A 25 0.34 2.38 -19.64
CA ASP A 25 0.37 1.71 -18.34
C ASP A 25 -0.97 1.02 -18.05
N LEU A 26 -2.11 1.59 -18.47
CA LEU A 26 -3.41 0.92 -18.35
C LEU A 26 -3.52 -0.27 -19.33
N ARG A 27 -3.02 -0.11 -20.56
CA ARG A 27 -2.97 -1.18 -21.56
C ARG A 27 -2.14 -2.36 -21.04
N ARG A 28 -0.94 -2.11 -20.51
CA ARG A 28 -0.09 -3.14 -19.88
C ARG A 28 -0.77 -3.85 -18.72
N ALA A 29 -1.48 -3.10 -17.86
CA ALA A 29 -2.25 -3.72 -16.79
C ALA A 29 -3.33 -4.67 -17.32
N ALA A 30 -3.97 -4.34 -18.45
CA ALA A 30 -4.98 -5.17 -19.08
C ALA A 30 -4.42 -6.37 -19.87
N SER A 31 -3.36 -6.17 -20.66
CA SER A 31 -2.80 -7.18 -21.58
C SER A 31 -1.75 -8.07 -20.93
N ASP A 32 -0.82 -7.45 -20.19
CA ASP A 32 0.39 -8.11 -19.69
C ASP A 32 0.22 -8.52 -18.21
N GLY A 33 -0.85 -8.06 -17.57
CA GLY A 33 -1.21 -8.43 -16.20
C GLY A 33 -0.28 -7.82 -15.15
N TRP A 34 0.27 -6.62 -15.38
CA TRP A 34 1.04 -5.91 -14.35
C TRP A 34 0.94 -4.38 -14.47
N TYR A 35 1.15 -3.70 -13.35
CA TYR A 35 1.22 -2.24 -13.26
C TYR A 35 2.49 -1.82 -12.52
N ARG A 36 2.94 -0.57 -12.72
CA ARG A 36 4.12 -0.04 -12.04
C ARG A 36 3.85 1.21 -11.23
N ILE A 37 4.51 1.31 -10.08
CA ILE A 37 4.54 2.51 -9.25
C ILE A 37 6.01 2.92 -9.06
N PRO A 38 6.42 4.14 -9.45
CA PRO A 38 7.78 4.61 -9.18
C PRO A 38 8.06 4.60 -7.68
N GLN A 39 9.13 3.95 -7.23
CA GLN A 39 9.42 3.77 -5.81
C GLN A 39 9.51 5.11 -5.07
N ARG A 40 10.14 6.12 -5.70
CA ARG A 40 10.32 7.47 -5.14
C ARG A 40 9.02 8.27 -4.99
N ARG A 41 7.94 7.85 -5.67
CA ARG A 41 6.62 8.52 -5.67
C ARG A 41 5.53 7.66 -5.04
N ALA A 42 5.89 6.47 -4.56
CA ALA A 42 4.94 5.56 -3.95
C ALA A 42 4.33 6.17 -2.67
N PRO A 43 3.06 5.89 -2.37
CA PRO A 43 2.49 6.22 -1.06
C PRO A 43 3.23 5.44 0.04
N ARG A 44 3.07 5.85 1.30
CA ARG A 44 3.70 5.16 2.44
C ARG A 44 3.26 3.70 2.57
N ARG A 45 2.06 3.39 2.09
CA ARG A 45 1.45 2.06 2.09
C ARG A 45 1.01 1.69 0.67
N ILE A 46 1.78 0.83 -0.01
CA ILE A 46 1.42 0.30 -1.33
C ILE A 46 0.70 -1.05 -1.26
N GLY A 47 0.80 -1.74 -0.13
CA GLY A 47 0.23 -3.07 0.06
C GLY A 47 -1.29 -3.01 0.03
N ALA A 48 -1.88 -3.74 -0.93
CA ALA A 48 -3.32 -3.87 -1.06
C ALA A 48 -3.70 -5.20 -1.70
N ASP A 49 -4.93 -5.65 -1.48
CA ASP A 49 -5.50 -6.84 -2.11
C ASP A 49 -5.91 -6.59 -3.57
N TYR A 50 -6.29 -5.34 -3.88
CA TYR A 50 -6.63 -4.90 -5.22
C TYR A 50 -5.96 -3.58 -5.56
N LEU A 51 -5.65 -3.39 -6.84
CA LEU A 51 -5.44 -2.07 -7.40
C LEU A 51 -6.71 -1.60 -8.11
N ALA A 52 -7.11 -0.36 -7.87
CA ALA A 52 -8.08 0.35 -8.69
C ALA A 52 -7.38 1.45 -9.48
N PHE A 53 -7.89 1.83 -10.64
CA PHE A 53 -7.19 2.73 -11.56
C PHE A 53 -7.97 4.02 -11.76
N TYR A 54 -7.48 5.11 -11.15
CA TYR A 54 -7.95 6.46 -11.44
C TYR A 54 -7.30 6.96 -12.73
N GLN A 55 -8.08 7.07 -13.79
CA GLN A 55 -7.65 7.62 -15.08
C GLN A 55 -7.69 9.15 -15.00
N THR A 56 -6.53 9.80 -15.05
CA THR A 56 -6.48 11.26 -14.94
C THR A 56 -7.09 11.98 -16.15
N GLY A 57 -7.23 13.31 -16.07
CA GLY A 57 -7.64 14.13 -17.21
C GLY A 57 -6.71 14.08 -18.42
N ALA A 58 -5.52 13.46 -18.32
CA ALA A 58 -4.64 13.20 -19.47
C ALA A 58 -5.29 12.27 -20.52
N PHE A 59 -6.29 11.49 -20.11
CA PHE A 59 -7.12 10.66 -20.99
C PHE A 59 -8.11 11.50 -21.83
N GLY A 60 -8.15 12.83 -21.66
CA GLY A 60 -8.89 13.73 -22.53
C GLY A 60 -10.39 13.42 -22.60
N LYS A 61 -10.88 13.10 -23.81
CA LYS A 61 -12.27 12.71 -24.07
C LYS A 61 -12.48 11.19 -24.09
N ALA A 62 -11.47 10.40 -23.76
CA ALA A 62 -11.61 8.95 -23.72
C ALA A 62 -12.63 8.53 -22.67
N LEU A 63 -13.30 7.40 -22.92
CA LEU A 63 -14.24 6.81 -21.97
C LEU A 63 -13.52 6.52 -20.65
N GLY A 64 -14.03 7.08 -19.54
CA GLY A 64 -13.46 6.91 -18.21
C GLY A 64 -12.41 7.95 -17.79
N ALA A 65 -12.16 9.00 -18.59
CA ALA A 65 -11.33 10.12 -18.14
C ALA A 65 -11.90 10.75 -16.85
N ARG A 66 -11.03 11.01 -15.87
CA ARG A 66 -11.38 11.50 -14.52
C ARG A 66 -12.28 10.55 -13.72
N THR A 67 -12.16 9.26 -13.95
CA THR A 67 -12.89 8.26 -13.17
C THR A 67 -11.99 7.15 -12.65
N VAL A 68 -12.47 6.45 -11.62
CA VAL A 68 -12.03 5.09 -11.31
C VAL A 68 -13.02 4.15 -11.99
N THR A 69 -12.58 3.47 -13.05
CA THR A 69 -13.44 2.53 -13.81
C THR A 69 -13.03 1.08 -13.62
N TYR A 70 -11.74 0.82 -13.46
CA TYR A 70 -11.17 -0.52 -13.48
C TYR A 70 -10.47 -0.86 -12.17
N TYR A 71 -10.44 -2.15 -11.84
CA TYR A 71 -9.69 -2.69 -10.73
C TYR A 71 -9.23 -4.12 -11.03
N ALA A 72 -8.19 -4.61 -10.34
CA ALA A 72 -7.65 -5.95 -10.51
C ALA A 72 -7.11 -6.49 -9.18
N PRO A 73 -7.21 -7.80 -8.90
CA PRO A 73 -6.62 -8.39 -7.71
C PRO A 73 -5.11 -8.38 -7.84
N VAL A 74 -4.42 -7.99 -6.77
CA VAL A 74 -2.97 -8.04 -6.69
C VAL A 74 -2.54 -9.48 -6.45
N ARG A 75 -1.54 -9.92 -7.21
CA ARG A 75 -0.94 -11.25 -7.09
C ARG A 75 0.34 -11.21 -6.29
N ARG A 76 1.21 -10.23 -6.56
CA ARG A 76 2.52 -10.08 -5.93
C ARG A 76 3.20 -8.77 -6.32
N TYR A 77 4.26 -8.44 -5.61
CA TYR A 77 5.09 -7.25 -5.81
C TYR A 77 6.54 -7.65 -6.08
N HIS A 78 7.16 -6.93 -7.01
CA HIS A 78 8.57 -7.01 -7.33
C HIS A 78 9.18 -5.61 -7.32
N LEU A 79 10.47 -5.51 -6.99
CA LEU A 79 11.24 -4.30 -7.20
C LEU A 79 12.12 -4.48 -8.43
N ALA A 80 11.95 -3.63 -9.44
CA ALA A 80 12.69 -3.69 -10.69
C ALA A 80 13.05 -2.28 -11.17
N THR A 81 14.09 -2.15 -11.98
CA THR A 81 14.43 -0.87 -12.62
C THR A 81 13.50 -0.59 -13.79
N ARG A 82 13.41 0.67 -14.24
CA ARG A 82 12.62 1.01 -15.43
C ARG A 82 13.08 0.23 -16.66
N ALA A 83 14.39 0.11 -16.88
CA ALA A 83 14.93 -0.61 -18.04
C ALA A 83 14.53 -2.09 -18.05
N GLN A 84 14.44 -2.72 -16.87
CA GLN A 84 13.95 -4.09 -16.75
C GLN A 84 12.45 -4.21 -17.07
N LEU A 85 11.67 -3.19 -16.75
CA LEU A 85 10.21 -3.17 -16.98
C LEU A 85 9.81 -2.74 -18.39
N LEU A 86 10.60 -1.85 -19.00
CA LEU A 86 10.38 -1.30 -20.33
C LEU A 86 11.69 -1.36 -21.13
N PRO A 87 12.06 -2.54 -21.66
CA PRO A 87 13.31 -2.72 -22.40
C PRO A 87 13.38 -1.85 -23.67
N GLU A 88 12.24 -1.62 -24.31
CA GLU A 88 12.07 -0.74 -25.49
C GLU A 88 12.45 0.73 -25.20
N ASP A 89 12.52 1.11 -23.92
CA ASP A 89 12.71 2.47 -23.43
C ASP A 89 13.95 2.56 -22.52
N ALA A 90 14.96 1.73 -22.82
CA ALA A 90 16.16 1.54 -22.01
C ALA A 90 17.07 2.79 -21.92
N ASP A 91 17.07 3.67 -22.93
CA ASP A 91 17.86 4.90 -22.93
C ASP A 91 17.16 6.08 -22.21
N HIS A 92 16.01 5.83 -21.58
CA HIS A 92 15.28 6.86 -20.86
C HIS A 92 16.14 7.42 -19.70
N PRO A 93 16.11 8.74 -19.38
CA PRO A 93 16.85 9.34 -18.25
C PRO A 93 16.56 8.78 -16.85
N ARG A 94 15.65 7.81 -16.76
CA ARG A 94 15.19 7.14 -15.54
C ARG A 94 15.28 5.62 -15.68
N ALA A 95 16.11 5.12 -16.60
CA ALA A 95 16.31 3.70 -16.86
C ALA A 95 16.65 2.93 -15.58
N ASP A 96 17.49 3.52 -14.73
CA ASP A 96 17.96 2.93 -13.47
C ASP A 96 17.07 3.26 -12.26
N ASP A 97 16.02 4.08 -12.43
CA ASP A 97 15.08 4.34 -11.34
C ASP A 97 14.30 3.06 -10.99
N TYR A 98 14.14 2.80 -9.70
CA TYR A 98 13.37 1.66 -9.21
C TYR A 98 11.85 1.91 -9.22
N TYR A 99 11.12 0.87 -9.57
CA TYR A 99 9.67 0.79 -9.60
C TYR A 99 9.22 -0.46 -8.86
N PHE A 100 8.09 -0.35 -8.17
CA PHE A 100 7.32 -1.52 -7.77
C PHE A 100 6.57 -2.02 -9.01
N ARG A 101 6.89 -3.21 -9.50
CA ARG A 101 6.05 -3.96 -10.43
C ARG A 101 5.06 -4.76 -9.61
N ILE A 102 3.78 -4.55 -9.90
CA ILE A 102 2.67 -5.20 -9.21
C ILE A 102 2.03 -6.12 -10.24
N ASP A 103 2.17 -7.43 -10.05
CA ASP A 103 1.50 -8.40 -10.90
C ASP A 103 0.03 -8.49 -10.50
N LEU A 104 -0.85 -8.57 -11.48
CA LEU A 104 -2.28 -8.43 -11.36
C LEU A 104 -3.00 -9.65 -11.94
N GLY A 105 -4.18 -9.94 -11.41
CA GLY A 105 -5.16 -10.75 -12.13
C GLY A 105 -5.84 -9.97 -13.25
N PRO A 106 -6.89 -10.53 -13.86
CA PRO A 106 -7.61 -9.86 -14.93
C PRO A 106 -8.21 -8.54 -14.46
N LEU A 107 -8.14 -7.55 -15.34
CA LEU A 107 -8.75 -6.25 -15.13
C LEU A 107 -10.28 -6.39 -15.18
N MET A 108 -10.94 -5.96 -14.12
CA MET A 108 -12.40 -5.96 -13.99
C MET A 108 -12.90 -4.53 -14.05
N ARG A 109 -14.12 -4.37 -14.55
CA ARG A 109 -14.80 -3.07 -14.65
C ARG A 109 -15.80 -2.94 -13.51
N LEU A 110 -15.82 -1.78 -12.85
CA LEU A 110 -16.87 -1.43 -11.91
C LEU A 110 -18.20 -1.26 -12.64
N ASP A 111 -19.29 -1.73 -12.04
CA ASP A 111 -20.64 -1.54 -12.59
C ASP A 111 -20.98 -0.04 -12.74
N ARG A 112 -20.47 0.78 -11.81
CA ARG A 112 -20.57 2.24 -11.82
C ARG A 112 -19.17 2.84 -11.67
N PRO A 113 -18.65 3.55 -12.67
CA PRO A 113 -17.43 4.34 -12.52
C PRO A 113 -17.57 5.38 -11.40
N ILE A 114 -16.48 5.60 -10.67
CA ILE A 114 -16.42 6.60 -9.59
C ILE A 114 -15.85 7.88 -10.17
N GLU A 115 -16.59 8.98 -10.09
CA GLU A 115 -16.21 10.25 -10.71
C GLU A 115 -15.25 11.05 -9.83
N ALA A 116 -14.40 11.87 -10.45
CA ALA A 116 -13.59 12.88 -9.76
C ALA A 116 -14.14 14.29 -10.00
N THR A 117 -15.31 14.58 -9.42
CA THR A 117 -16.00 15.86 -9.64
C THR A 117 -15.45 16.97 -8.74
N LYS A 118 -15.11 16.63 -7.48
CA LYS A 118 -14.70 17.59 -6.44
C LYS A 118 -13.19 17.80 -6.38
N LEU A 119 -12.40 16.75 -6.63
CA LEU A 119 -10.96 16.77 -6.49
C LEU A 119 -10.24 16.93 -7.84
N ARG A 120 -9.52 18.05 -8.01
CA ARG A 120 -8.75 18.32 -9.24
C ARG A 120 -7.40 17.61 -9.30
N ARG A 121 -6.81 17.27 -8.16
CA ARG A 121 -5.51 16.60 -8.05
C ARG A 121 -5.62 15.43 -7.09
N ILE A 122 -5.60 14.23 -7.65
CA ILE A 122 -5.69 12.98 -6.91
C ILE A 122 -4.28 12.42 -6.72
N THR A 123 -3.99 11.99 -5.51
CA THR A 123 -2.84 11.13 -5.19
C THR A 123 -3.30 9.70 -5.04
N PHE A 124 -2.39 8.77 -4.77
CA PHE A 124 -2.77 7.43 -4.36
C PHE A 124 -3.72 7.48 -3.15
N ILE A 125 -4.75 6.64 -3.15
CA ILE A 125 -5.74 6.52 -2.06
C ILE A 125 -5.72 5.08 -1.58
N HIS A 126 -5.34 4.84 -0.33
CA HIS A 126 -5.54 3.55 0.32
C HIS A 126 -6.95 3.52 0.91
N THR A 127 -7.71 2.48 0.59
CA THR A 127 -9.13 2.39 0.90
C THR A 127 -9.57 0.93 1.05
N THR A 128 -10.87 0.70 1.26
CA THR A 128 -11.47 -0.64 1.32
C THR A 128 -12.25 -0.96 0.05
N PHE A 129 -12.44 -2.25 -0.21
CA PHE A 129 -13.25 -2.72 -1.33
C PHE A 129 -14.72 -2.29 -1.18
N GLU A 130 -15.22 -2.27 0.04
CA GLU A 130 -16.55 -1.72 0.34
C GLU A 130 -16.69 -0.25 -0.08
N ARG A 131 -15.72 0.61 0.23
CA ARG A 131 -15.74 2.01 -0.21
C ARG A 131 -15.65 2.12 -1.72
N LEU A 132 -14.80 1.31 -2.36
CA LEU A 132 -14.68 1.27 -3.81
C LEU A 132 -16.03 0.98 -4.50
N LEU A 133 -16.81 0.02 -3.99
CA LEU A 133 -18.09 -0.36 -4.60
C LEU A 133 -19.22 0.65 -4.36
N ASN A 134 -19.16 1.42 -3.26
CA ASN A 134 -20.24 2.32 -2.85
C ASN A 134 -19.97 3.80 -3.14
N ALA A 135 -18.73 4.18 -3.45
CA ALA A 135 -18.35 5.56 -3.69
C ALA A 135 -19.02 6.13 -4.96
N ALA A 136 -19.57 7.34 -4.83
CA ALA A 136 -20.08 8.10 -5.96
C ALA A 136 -19.01 9.06 -6.49
N ASP A 137 -18.20 9.63 -5.59
CA ASP A 137 -17.06 10.46 -5.93
C ASP A 137 -15.78 9.93 -5.28
N VAL A 138 -14.64 10.20 -5.90
CA VAL A 138 -13.31 9.86 -5.36
C VAL A 138 -13.06 10.42 -3.95
N THR A 139 -13.76 11.48 -3.53
CA THR A 139 -13.70 11.95 -2.13
C THR A 139 -14.20 10.93 -1.12
N ASP A 140 -15.10 10.04 -1.52
CA ASP A 140 -15.74 9.05 -0.64
C ASP A 140 -14.79 7.86 -0.36
N LEU A 141 -13.73 7.74 -1.17
CA LEU A 141 -12.70 6.71 -1.05
C LEU A 141 -11.72 6.99 0.10
N PHE A 142 -11.62 8.22 0.59
CA PHE A 142 -10.72 8.55 1.69
C PHE A 142 -11.25 7.96 3.00
N ILE A 143 -10.37 7.27 3.73
CA ILE A 143 -10.62 6.81 5.08
C ILE A 143 -10.30 7.96 6.05
N GLN A 144 -11.26 8.28 6.91
CA GLN A 144 -11.04 9.17 8.04
C GLN A 144 -10.47 8.37 9.21
N ASP A 145 -9.55 8.96 9.97
CA ASP A 145 -8.93 8.36 11.15
C ASP A 145 -8.26 7.00 10.87
N ASP A 146 -7.43 6.94 9.83
CA ASP A 146 -6.70 5.73 9.45
C ASP A 146 -5.71 5.31 10.54
N SER A 147 -5.92 4.10 11.09
CA SER A 147 -5.07 3.47 12.10
C SER A 147 -3.61 3.34 11.64
N PHE A 148 -3.36 3.13 10.34
CA PHE A 148 -2.00 3.14 9.80
C PHE A 148 -1.32 4.49 10.00
N ASP A 149 -2.01 5.60 9.69
CA ASP A 149 -1.45 6.95 9.84
C ASP A 149 -1.23 7.30 11.32
N ALA A 150 -2.19 6.96 12.19
CA ALA A 150 -2.04 7.14 13.64
C ALA A 150 -0.80 6.41 14.18
N LEU A 151 -0.61 5.13 13.80
CA LEU A 151 0.56 4.35 14.18
C LEU A 151 1.85 4.92 13.59
N TRP A 152 1.85 5.28 12.30
CA TRP A 152 3.01 5.87 11.63
C TRP A 152 3.52 7.13 12.35
N GLN A 153 2.61 8.04 12.70
CA GLN A 153 2.95 9.25 13.44
C GLN A 153 3.47 8.95 14.85
N ALA A 154 2.84 8.00 15.55
CA ALA A 154 3.27 7.61 16.89
C ALA A 154 4.66 6.97 16.89
N LEU A 155 5.01 6.14 15.91
CA LEU A 155 6.36 5.58 15.76
C LEU A 155 7.41 6.69 15.60
N HIS A 156 7.12 7.70 14.76
CA HIS A 156 7.99 8.87 14.62
C HIS A 156 8.11 9.68 15.91
N ALA A 157 7.00 9.92 16.61
CA ALA A 157 6.99 10.61 17.90
C ALA A 157 7.85 9.87 18.96
N ASN A 158 7.88 8.54 18.89
CA ASN A 158 8.74 7.68 19.71
C ASN A 158 10.16 7.49 19.15
N ARG A 159 10.60 8.36 18.22
CA ARG A 159 11.97 8.39 17.67
C ARG A 159 12.40 7.13 16.91
N LEU A 160 11.45 6.30 16.52
CA LEU A 160 11.69 5.19 15.60
C LEU A 160 11.77 5.73 14.17
N ARG A 161 12.43 4.97 13.30
CA ARG A 161 12.50 5.27 11.86
C ARG A 161 11.73 4.21 11.07
N PRO A 162 10.40 4.37 10.94
CA PRO A 162 9.61 3.49 10.09
C PRO A 162 10.05 3.64 8.63
N LEU A 163 10.23 2.50 7.97
CA LEU A 163 10.54 2.38 6.56
C LEU A 163 9.29 1.88 5.83
N PRO A 164 8.79 2.62 4.81
CA PRO A 164 7.61 2.19 4.08
C PRO A 164 7.96 1.13 3.02
N ASN A 165 6.98 0.30 2.66
CA ASN A 165 6.98 -0.55 1.47
C ASN A 165 8.21 -1.47 1.31
N ARG A 166 8.75 -1.99 2.43
CA ARG A 166 9.80 -3.02 2.36
C ARG A 166 9.16 -4.35 2.00
N LEU A 167 9.73 -5.02 1.00
CA LEU A 167 9.24 -6.33 0.57
C LEU A 167 9.78 -7.42 1.51
N ALA A 168 8.88 -8.16 2.15
CA ALA A 168 9.19 -9.43 2.79
C ALA A 168 8.71 -10.55 1.85
N GLY A 169 9.64 -11.09 1.06
CA GLY A 169 9.31 -11.95 -0.07
C GLY A 169 8.72 -11.11 -1.21
N GLU A 170 7.55 -11.50 -1.71
CA GLU A 170 6.87 -10.81 -2.80
C GLU A 170 5.78 -9.85 -2.32
N TRP A 171 5.74 -9.50 -1.03
CA TRP A 171 4.72 -8.62 -0.47
C TRP A 171 5.33 -7.49 0.38
N PRO A 172 4.84 -6.25 0.23
CA PRO A 172 5.23 -5.14 1.09
C PRO A 172 4.64 -5.33 2.49
N VAL A 173 5.47 -5.13 3.51
CA VAL A 173 4.95 -4.86 4.86
C VAL A 173 4.48 -3.40 4.93
N ASP A 174 3.45 -3.14 5.74
CA ASP A 174 2.91 -1.79 5.89
C ASP A 174 3.98 -0.85 6.49
N ILE A 175 4.66 -1.31 7.53
CA ILE A 175 5.75 -0.58 8.19
C ILE A 175 6.90 -1.55 8.46
N ALA A 176 8.14 -1.16 8.20
CA ALA A 176 9.32 -1.90 8.62
C ALA A 176 10.18 -1.07 9.58
N LEU A 177 10.70 -1.72 10.63
CA LEU A 177 11.72 -1.18 11.52
C LEU A 177 12.99 -2.02 11.39
N ARG A 178 14.14 -1.37 11.23
CA ARG A 178 15.43 -2.06 11.13
C ARG A 178 15.91 -2.51 12.51
N VAL A 179 16.30 -3.77 12.61
CA VAL A 179 16.87 -4.39 13.83
C VAL A 179 18.20 -5.07 13.49
N ARG A 180 19.01 -5.43 14.50
CA ARG A 180 20.37 -5.95 14.29
C ARG A 180 20.43 -7.12 13.30
N GLY A 181 19.47 -8.03 13.42
CA GLY A 181 19.39 -9.23 12.60
C GLY A 181 18.61 -9.09 11.30
N GLY A 182 17.99 -7.94 10.99
CA GLY A 182 17.06 -7.82 9.88
C GLY A 182 15.99 -6.75 10.05
N TYR A 183 14.72 -7.14 9.93
CA TYR A 183 13.57 -6.24 10.02
C TYR A 183 12.47 -6.80 10.94
N LEU A 184 11.89 -5.91 11.73
CA LEU A 184 10.55 -6.07 12.28
C LEU A 184 9.56 -5.43 11.30
N GLY A 185 8.76 -6.25 10.62
CA GLY A 185 7.58 -5.82 9.88
C GLY A 185 6.40 -5.63 10.83
N ILE A 186 5.66 -4.55 10.66
CA ILE A 186 4.40 -4.29 11.37
C ILE A 186 3.32 -4.20 10.30
N ARG A 187 2.23 -4.93 10.51
CA ARG A 187 1.09 -4.98 9.61
C ARG A 187 -0.15 -4.47 10.33
N CYS A 188 -0.84 -3.53 9.71
CA CYS A 188 -2.13 -3.04 10.18
C CYS A 188 -3.21 -3.88 9.50
N VAL A 189 -3.77 -4.84 10.23
CA VAL A 189 -4.75 -5.81 9.72
C VAL A 189 -6.14 -5.50 10.25
N ASP A 190 -7.16 -5.80 9.46
CA ASP A 190 -8.51 -6.01 9.98
C ASP A 190 -8.68 -7.51 10.26
N GLU A 191 -9.40 -7.89 11.33
CA GLU A 191 -9.69 -9.28 11.69
C GLU A 191 -10.13 -10.12 10.47
N ASN A 192 -9.48 -11.28 10.27
CA ASN A 192 -9.68 -12.24 9.18
C ASN A 192 -9.31 -11.78 7.76
N SER A 193 -8.19 -11.07 7.60
CA SER A 193 -7.66 -10.74 6.28
C SER A 193 -6.83 -11.90 5.68
N ALA A 194 -7.06 -12.24 4.39
CA ALA A 194 -6.29 -13.22 3.59
C ALA A 194 -4.76 -12.96 3.57
N ALA A 195 -4.39 -11.77 4.02
CA ALA A 195 -3.10 -11.34 4.51
C ALA A 195 -2.29 -12.36 5.33
N GLU A 196 -2.89 -13.13 6.23
CA GLU A 196 -2.12 -14.06 7.09
C GLU A 196 -1.36 -15.11 6.27
N ALA A 197 -1.97 -15.64 5.21
CA ALA A 197 -1.32 -16.63 4.34
C ALA A 197 -0.08 -16.07 3.63
N ARG A 198 -0.06 -14.78 3.29
CA ARG A 198 1.05 -14.14 2.55
C ARG A 198 2.31 -14.00 3.38
N PHE A 199 2.18 -13.95 4.70
CA PHE A 199 3.28 -13.82 5.66
C PHE A 199 3.47 -15.08 6.50
N ALA A 200 2.82 -16.20 6.14
CA ALA A 200 2.98 -17.48 6.82
C ALA A 200 4.41 -18.02 6.71
N VAL A 201 5.08 -17.76 5.58
CA VAL A 201 6.49 -18.08 5.38
C VAL A 201 7.25 -16.78 5.11
N LEU A 202 8.00 -16.34 6.11
CA LEU A 202 8.83 -15.15 6.01
C LEU A 202 10.21 -15.51 5.47
N PRO A 203 10.84 -14.64 4.66
CA PRO A 203 12.26 -14.77 4.36
C PRO A 203 13.09 -14.73 5.64
N ALA A 204 14.30 -15.27 5.58
CA ALA A 204 15.26 -15.11 6.67
C ALA A 204 15.39 -13.62 7.04
N ARG A 205 15.62 -13.34 8.33
CA ARG A 205 15.80 -11.98 8.87
C ARG A 205 14.54 -11.10 8.88
N TRP A 206 13.37 -11.71 8.85
CA TRP A 206 12.09 -11.02 9.08
C TRP A 206 11.37 -11.58 10.29
N THR A 207 10.88 -10.67 11.13
CA THR A 207 9.86 -10.93 12.14
C THR A 207 8.67 -10.05 11.82
N VAL A 208 7.44 -10.56 11.88
CA VAL A 208 6.23 -9.77 11.61
C VAL A 208 5.34 -9.71 12.84
N LEU A 209 4.89 -8.50 13.19
CA LEU A 209 3.87 -8.24 14.19
C LEU A 209 2.60 -7.76 13.47
N ASN A 210 1.50 -8.50 13.62
CA ASN A 210 0.19 -8.07 13.16
C ASN A 210 -0.47 -7.27 14.29
N LEU A 211 -0.91 -6.06 13.97
CA LEU A 211 -1.66 -5.20 14.87
C LEU A 211 -3.03 -4.95 14.26
N ASP A 212 -4.06 -5.23 15.02
CA ASP A 212 -5.42 -5.02 14.59
C ASP A 212 -5.73 -3.51 14.49
N ALA A 213 -6.42 -3.09 13.42
CA ALA A 213 -6.72 -1.70 13.16
C ALA A 213 -7.67 -1.09 14.20
N GLU A 214 -8.62 -1.85 14.73
CA GLU A 214 -9.49 -1.44 15.83
C GLU A 214 -8.70 -1.31 17.13
N GLN A 215 -7.79 -2.25 17.41
CA GLN A 215 -6.89 -2.16 18.57
C GLN A 215 -5.99 -0.92 18.50
N ILE A 216 -5.41 -0.61 17.33
CA ILE A 216 -4.60 0.60 17.14
C ILE A 216 -5.43 1.86 17.43
N ARG A 217 -6.69 1.88 17.01
CA ARG A 217 -7.59 3.02 17.23
C ARG A 217 -8.01 3.15 18.69
N ALA A 218 -8.29 2.05 19.36
CA ALA A 218 -8.79 2.02 20.72
C ALA A 218 -7.69 2.20 21.78
N ASP A 219 -6.52 1.60 21.57
CA ASP A 219 -5.39 1.59 22.53
C ASP A 219 -4.03 1.58 21.82
N LEU A 220 -3.72 2.70 21.18
CA LEU A 220 -2.41 2.95 20.57
C LEU A 220 -1.24 2.79 21.56
N PRO A 221 -1.31 3.25 22.83
CA PRO A 221 -0.25 3.00 23.82
C PRO A 221 0.06 1.51 24.03
N SER A 222 -0.95 0.64 24.07
CA SER A 222 -0.72 -0.81 24.16
C SER A 222 -0.03 -1.38 22.93
N CYS A 223 -0.43 -0.94 21.73
CA CYS A 223 0.24 -1.33 20.49
C CYS A 223 1.73 -0.93 20.50
N LEU A 224 2.05 0.28 20.97
CA LEU A 224 3.43 0.74 21.11
C LEU A 224 4.23 -0.10 22.12
N ARG A 225 3.62 -0.54 23.23
CA ARG A 225 4.26 -1.46 24.19
C ARG A 225 4.55 -2.82 23.56
N GLN A 226 3.64 -3.36 22.76
CA GLN A 226 3.86 -4.62 22.03
C GLN A 226 5.04 -4.50 21.04
N ILE A 227 5.10 -3.40 20.29
CA ILE A 227 6.22 -3.10 19.37
C ILE A 227 7.52 -2.98 20.15
N ALA A 228 7.54 -2.22 21.25
CA ALA A 228 8.73 -2.04 22.08
C ALA A 228 9.25 -3.36 22.66
N SER A 229 8.36 -4.19 23.21
CA SER A 229 8.70 -5.53 23.71
C SER A 229 9.31 -6.42 22.61
N THR A 230 8.70 -6.41 21.43
CA THR A 230 9.21 -7.15 20.26
C THR A 230 10.60 -6.65 19.84
N LEU A 231 10.81 -5.33 19.82
CA LEU A 231 12.11 -4.75 19.50
C LEU A 231 13.19 -5.14 20.52
N VAL A 232 12.88 -5.16 21.81
CA VAL A 232 13.81 -5.62 22.86
C VAL A 232 14.26 -7.05 22.60
N ASN A 233 13.32 -7.95 22.28
CA ASN A 233 13.62 -9.34 21.96
C ASN A 233 14.49 -9.49 20.69
N LEU A 234 14.41 -8.53 19.76
CA LEU A 234 15.19 -8.50 18.53
C LEU A 234 16.52 -7.74 18.65
N GLY A 235 16.91 -7.32 19.86
CA GLY A 235 18.17 -6.61 20.12
C GLY A 235 18.12 -5.11 19.83
N GLY A 236 16.92 -4.51 19.83
CA GLY A 236 16.67 -3.09 19.65
C GLY A 236 16.54 -2.63 18.19
N ALA A 237 15.96 -1.44 18.01
CA ALA A 237 15.91 -0.77 16.71
C ALA A 237 17.27 -0.12 16.40
N LEU A 238 17.86 -0.42 15.23
CA LEU A 238 19.18 0.08 14.86
C LEU A 238 19.20 1.57 14.48
N ASP A 239 18.08 2.10 14.01
CA ASP A 239 18.01 3.44 13.43
C ASP A 239 17.39 4.48 14.38
N SER A 240 17.23 4.15 15.67
CA SER A 240 16.76 5.11 16.69
C SER A 240 17.75 6.27 16.83
N ARG A 241 17.27 7.52 16.77
CA ARG A 241 18.16 8.67 17.01
C ARG A 241 18.52 8.74 18.49
N PRO A 242 19.81 8.91 18.86
CA PRO A 242 20.16 9.29 20.22
C PRO A 242 19.49 10.64 20.55
N GLY A 243 18.87 10.74 21.72
CA GLY A 243 18.34 11.99 22.24
C GLY A 243 19.44 12.88 22.81
N PRO A 244 19.18 14.17 23.07
CA PRO A 244 20.03 14.92 23.99
C PRO A 244 20.05 14.21 25.35
N GLU A 245 21.20 14.24 26.02
CA GLU A 245 21.34 13.74 27.39
C GLU A 245 20.32 14.43 28.29
N PHE A 246 19.57 13.63 29.06
CA PHE A 246 18.75 14.15 30.15
C PHE A 246 19.69 14.82 31.16
N ARG A 247 19.64 16.14 31.28
CA ARG A 247 19.98 16.80 32.55
C ARG A 247 18.69 16.86 33.36
N LEU A 248 18.67 16.13 34.48
CA LEU A 248 17.66 16.36 35.51
C LEU A 248 17.94 17.73 36.16
N PRO A 249 16.88 18.46 36.57
CA PRO A 249 17.04 19.68 37.36
C PRO A 249 17.67 19.41 38.74
#